data_AF-A0A7V3PWJ4-F1
#
_entry.id   AF-A0A7V3PWJ4-F1
#
_cell.length_a   1.000
_cell.length_b   1.000
_cell.length_c   1.000
_cell.angle_alpha   90.00
_cell.angle_beta   90.00
_cell.angle_gamma   90.00
#
_symmetry.space_group_name_H-M   'P 1'
#
loop_
_entity.id
_entity.type
_entity.pdbx_description
1 polymer ?
#
loop_
_entity_poly.entity_id
_entity_poly.type
_entity_poly.pdbx_seq_one_letter_code
_entity_poly.pdbx_strand_id
1 'polypeptide(L)'
;MERFVFVLLFLTLVLGLTFLWAGDNPQWKVEKGIHTVVYYNRCPQDFVRRVIDSAERYYEEITAILGFIRYNFWLWEDRAQIFIHDSAKDYQLATQQPHWSAGVVEPKRKIIHTYIGDEGFLGTVLPHELAHIIFREFVGMDNPVIPSWLEEGVACYQENSRRDFSRQIVKQALLGGYFIQLLDLGKINPQRLKDEKQVELFYAEAVQVLDYLLGKFGREKFVYFCQILRDEKDLDKALRQSYGFESLSRLSESWEKFLRNE
;
A
#
# COMPACT_ATOMS: atom_id res chain seq x y z
N MET A 1 -3.56 9.47 -27.29
CA MET A 1 -2.33 9.19 -26.53
C MET A 1 -2.57 9.75 -25.14
N GLU A 2 -3.30 8.99 -24.33
CA GLU A 2 -3.70 9.38 -22.98
C GLU A 2 -2.47 9.26 -22.08
N ARG A 3 -2.13 10.35 -21.38
CA ARG A 3 -1.07 10.35 -20.38
C ARG A 3 -1.65 9.76 -19.11
N PHE A 4 -1.24 8.53 -18.78
CA PHE A 4 -1.48 7.95 -17.47
C PHE A 4 -0.66 8.74 -16.44
N VAL A 5 -1.34 9.45 -15.54
CA VAL A 5 -0.71 10.12 -14.40
C VAL A 5 -0.58 9.08 -13.30
N PHE A 6 0.64 8.60 -13.05
CA PHE A 6 0.93 7.74 -11.92
C PHE A 6 1.04 8.60 -10.66
N VAL A 7 0.13 8.36 -9.71
CA VAL A 7 0.22 8.96 -8.37
C VAL A 7 1.23 8.14 -7.55
N LEU A 8 2.29 8.80 -7.06
CA LEU A 8 3.17 8.22 -6.05
C LEU A 8 2.57 8.45 -4.65
N LEU A 9 2.48 7.39 -3.87
CA LEU A 9 2.02 7.41 -2.48
C LEU A 9 3.22 7.34 -1.52
N PHE A 10 3.08 7.99 -0.37
CA PHE A 10 4.18 8.18 0.58
C PHE A 10 3.68 7.79 1.96
N LEU A 11 4.38 6.84 2.59
CA LEU A 11 4.15 6.47 3.97
C LEU A 11 5.34 6.96 4.80
N THR A 12 5.14 7.95 5.65
CA THR A 12 6.21 8.50 6.49
C THR A 12 6.15 7.94 7.91
N LEU A 13 7.31 7.51 8.41
CA LEU A 13 7.52 7.24 9.83
C LEU A 13 7.49 8.59 10.58
N VAL A 14 6.34 8.93 11.17
CA VAL A 14 6.18 10.15 11.97
C VAL A 14 7.01 10.03 13.24
N LEU A 15 8.12 10.76 13.30
CA LEU A 15 8.86 11.03 14.53
C LEU A 15 8.01 11.98 15.39
N GLY A 16 7.35 11.41 16.41
CA GLY A 16 6.94 12.05 17.65
C GLY A 16 6.44 13.49 17.56
N LEU A 17 5.28 13.71 16.95
CA LEU A 17 4.44 14.89 17.21
C LEU A 17 3.10 14.37 17.72
N THR A 18 2.80 14.66 18.98
CA THR A 18 1.50 14.43 19.58
C THR A 18 0.47 15.30 18.86
N PHE A 19 -0.16 14.76 17.83
CA PHE A 19 -1.36 15.36 17.25
C PHE A 19 -2.48 15.22 18.27
N LEU A 20 -2.93 16.36 18.79
CA LEU A 20 -4.17 16.49 19.54
C LEU A 20 -5.29 15.79 18.79
N TRP A 21 -6.12 15.05 19.52
CA TRP A 21 -7.36 14.45 19.03
C TRP A 21 -8.12 15.45 18.14
N ALA A 22 -8.19 15.17 16.83
CA ALA A 22 -8.86 16.05 15.87
C ALA A 22 -10.39 15.99 15.95
N GLY A 23 -10.93 15.09 16.79
CA GLY A 23 -12.37 14.92 17.01
C GLY A 23 -13.08 16.17 17.52
N ASP A 24 -12.35 17.12 18.12
CA ASP A 24 -12.90 18.35 18.70
C ASP A 24 -12.47 19.64 17.97
N ASN A 25 -11.88 19.57 16.78
CA ASN A 25 -11.59 20.78 16.01
C ASN A 25 -12.90 21.24 15.29
N PRO A 26 -13.50 22.39 15.66
CA PRO A 26 -14.87 22.78 15.27
C PRO A 26 -15.09 23.06 13.76
N GLN A 27 -14.13 22.72 12.90
CA GLN A 27 -14.18 22.96 11.45
C GLN A 27 -14.41 21.69 10.60
N TRP A 28 -14.20 20.49 11.12
CA TRP A 28 -14.42 19.27 10.34
C TRP A 28 -15.87 18.77 10.49
N LYS A 29 -16.55 18.61 9.36
CA LYS A 29 -17.74 17.76 9.26
C LYS A 29 -17.28 16.31 9.28
N VAL A 30 -18.13 15.45 9.85
CA VAL A 30 -17.82 14.05 10.09
C VAL A 30 -18.92 13.18 9.52
N GLU A 31 -18.56 12.22 8.69
CA GLU A 31 -19.45 11.17 8.19
C GLU A 31 -18.86 9.81 8.51
N LYS A 32 -19.70 8.87 8.93
CA LYS A 32 -19.26 7.59 9.49
C LYS A 32 -19.73 6.43 8.61
N GLY A 33 -18.78 5.62 8.16
CA GLY A 33 -19.02 4.28 7.61
C GLY A 33 -19.04 3.21 8.69
N ILE A 34 -18.98 1.94 8.27
CA ILE A 34 -18.86 0.80 9.17
C ILE A 34 -17.42 0.70 9.68
N HIS A 35 -16.45 0.69 8.76
CA HIS A 35 -15.02 0.55 9.00
C HIS A 35 -14.24 1.87 8.95
N THR A 36 -14.89 2.96 8.52
CA THR A 36 -14.24 4.24 8.32
C THR A 36 -14.97 5.44 8.92
N VAL A 37 -14.23 6.53 9.16
CA VAL A 37 -14.75 7.84 9.50
C VAL A 37 -14.09 8.87 8.57
N VAL A 38 -14.90 9.68 7.89
CA VAL A 38 -14.43 10.71 6.96
C VAL A 38 -14.60 12.09 7.58
N TYR A 39 -13.51 12.84 7.64
CA TYR A 39 -13.43 14.24 8.07
C TYR A 39 -13.26 15.14 6.85
N TYR A 40 -14.16 16.11 6.66
CA TYR A 40 -14.14 17.02 5.50
C TYR A 40 -14.71 18.40 5.86
N ASN A 41 -14.46 19.43 5.04
CA ASN A 41 -15.05 20.77 5.26
C ASN A 41 -15.90 21.24 4.07
N ARG A 42 -15.25 21.67 2.98
CA ARG A 42 -15.90 22.15 1.73
C ARG A 42 -15.94 21.07 0.64
N CYS A 43 -16.16 19.82 1.05
CA CYS A 43 -16.25 18.68 0.15
C CYS A 43 -17.70 18.40 -0.31
N PRO A 44 -17.94 18.15 -1.61
CA PRO A 44 -19.26 17.71 -2.08
C PRO A 44 -19.70 16.41 -1.41
N GLN A 45 -20.95 16.38 -0.90
CA GLN A 45 -21.46 15.23 -0.14
C GLN A 45 -21.40 13.91 -0.94
N ASP A 46 -21.63 13.96 -2.25
CA ASP A 46 -21.56 12.78 -3.10
C ASP A 46 -20.14 12.24 -3.26
N PHE A 47 -19.11 13.09 -3.15
CA PHE A 47 -17.73 12.60 -3.08
C PHE A 47 -17.46 11.92 -1.74
N VAL A 48 -17.88 12.51 -0.62
CA VAL A 48 -17.75 11.90 0.73
C VAL A 48 -18.41 10.52 0.78
N ARG A 49 -19.62 10.38 0.24
CA ARG A 49 -20.30 9.07 0.13
C ARG A 49 -19.50 8.07 -0.69
N ARG A 50 -19.00 8.46 -1.87
CA ARG A 50 -18.16 7.58 -2.71
C ARG A 50 -16.87 7.16 -2.00
N VAL A 51 -16.27 8.03 -1.19
CA VAL A 51 -15.10 7.69 -0.37
C VAL A 51 -15.45 6.62 0.65
N ILE A 52 -16.55 6.80 1.40
CA ILE A 52 -17.02 5.78 2.36
C ILE A 52 -17.32 4.47 1.63
N ASP A 53 -18.18 4.49 0.62
CA ASP A 53 -18.59 3.28 -0.12
C ASP A 53 -17.39 2.53 -0.71
N SER A 54 -16.37 3.26 -1.18
CA SER A 54 -15.15 2.65 -1.71
C SER A 54 -14.26 2.10 -0.59
N ALA A 55 -14.11 2.82 0.52
CA ALA A 55 -13.32 2.34 1.64
C ALA A 55 -13.91 1.08 2.29
N GLU A 56 -15.23 1.02 2.45
CA GLU A 56 -15.93 -0.18 2.94
C GLU A 56 -15.73 -1.37 2.00
N ARG A 57 -15.84 -1.14 0.69
CA ARG A 57 -15.58 -2.18 -0.32
C ARG A 57 -14.12 -2.66 -0.27
N TYR A 58 -13.16 -1.74 -0.25
CA TYR A 58 -11.73 -2.10 -0.24
C TYR A 58 -11.32 -2.79 1.07
N TYR A 59 -11.93 -2.45 2.19
CA TYR A 59 -11.72 -3.18 3.44
C TYR A 59 -11.99 -4.68 3.26
N GLU A 60 -13.09 -5.03 2.58
CA GLU A 60 -13.44 -6.42 2.27
C GLU A 60 -12.54 -7.01 1.17
N GLU A 61 -12.38 -6.33 0.04
CA GLU A 61 -11.61 -6.81 -1.11
C GLU A 61 -10.15 -7.09 -0.76
N ILE A 62 -9.48 -6.19 -0.04
CA ILE A 62 -8.07 -6.34 0.34
C ILE A 62 -7.88 -7.60 1.19
N THR A 63 -8.77 -7.81 2.17
CA THR A 63 -8.69 -9.00 3.04
C THR A 63 -8.95 -10.29 2.27
N ALA A 64 -9.88 -10.27 1.31
CA ALA A 64 -10.18 -11.41 0.44
C ALA A 64 -9.04 -11.73 -0.55
N ILE A 65 -8.41 -10.70 -1.13
CA ILE A 65 -7.28 -10.82 -2.05
C ILE A 65 -6.07 -11.41 -1.33
N LEU A 66 -5.73 -10.88 -0.15
CA LEU A 66 -4.56 -11.32 0.62
C LEU A 66 -4.82 -12.61 1.43
N GLY A 67 -6.09 -12.97 1.63
CA GLY A 67 -6.49 -14.13 2.44
C GLY A 67 -6.46 -13.87 3.95
N PHE A 68 -6.43 -12.61 4.38
CA PHE A 68 -6.35 -12.25 5.79
C PHE A 68 -7.71 -12.41 6.48
N ILE A 69 -7.82 -13.41 7.35
CA ILE A 69 -8.96 -13.53 8.26
C ILE A 69 -8.77 -12.55 9.42
N ARG A 70 -9.72 -11.63 9.58
CA ARG A 70 -9.69 -10.60 10.60
C ARG A 70 -10.61 -10.94 11.77
N TYR A 71 -10.09 -10.76 12.99
CA TYR A 71 -10.87 -10.85 14.24
C TYR A 71 -10.99 -9.48 14.93
N ASN A 72 -10.06 -8.57 14.65
CA ASN A 72 -10.10 -7.17 15.08
C ASN A 72 -10.70 -6.35 13.93
N PHE A 73 -12.03 -6.24 13.95
CA PHE A 73 -12.78 -5.44 12.99
C PHE A 73 -12.63 -3.96 13.32
N TRP A 74 -12.50 -3.13 12.27
CA TRP A 74 -12.50 -1.68 12.41
C TRP A 74 -13.91 -1.22 12.73
N LEU A 75 -14.29 -1.16 13.99
CA LEU A 75 -15.62 -0.74 14.42
C LEU A 75 -15.50 0.34 15.48
N TRP A 76 -16.53 1.17 15.59
CA TRP A 76 -16.61 2.21 16.61
C TRP A 76 -15.39 3.15 16.57
N GLU A 77 -14.59 3.18 17.64
CA GLU A 77 -13.40 4.02 17.79
C GLU A 77 -12.16 3.45 17.08
N ASP A 78 -12.21 2.20 16.57
CA ASP A 78 -11.08 1.54 15.89
C ASP A 78 -11.11 1.71 14.35
N ARG A 79 -12.02 2.55 13.86
CA ARG A 79 -12.20 2.84 12.44
C ARG A 79 -10.99 3.57 11.84
N ALA A 80 -10.71 3.30 10.56
CA ALA A 80 -9.77 4.13 9.82
C ALA A 80 -10.35 5.53 9.61
N GLN A 81 -9.51 6.56 9.74
CA GLN A 81 -9.88 7.96 9.65
C GLN A 81 -9.36 8.53 8.34
N ILE A 82 -10.23 9.12 7.52
CA ILE A 82 -9.87 9.71 6.23
C ILE A 82 -10.13 11.21 6.31
N PHE A 83 -9.08 12.02 6.18
CA PHE A 83 -9.17 13.48 6.15
C PHE A 83 -9.09 13.97 4.70
N ILE A 84 -10.16 14.60 4.22
CA ILE A 84 -10.27 15.18 2.88
C ILE A 84 -10.09 16.70 2.99
N HIS A 85 -8.90 17.18 2.65
CA HIS A 85 -8.57 18.60 2.63
C HIS A 85 -9.23 19.31 1.44
N ASP A 86 -9.51 20.61 1.60
CA ASP A 86 -10.25 21.39 0.61
C ASP A 86 -9.49 21.58 -0.73
N SER A 87 -8.16 21.49 -0.70
CA SER A 87 -7.31 21.63 -1.88
C SER A 87 -5.99 20.86 -1.71
N ALA A 88 -5.30 20.58 -2.82
CA ALA A 88 -3.96 20.01 -2.79
C ALA A 88 -3.03 20.82 -1.87
N LYS A 89 -3.05 22.15 -2.01
CA LYS A 89 -2.24 23.06 -1.20
C LYS A 89 -2.48 22.89 0.31
N ASP A 90 -3.75 22.79 0.73
CA ASP A 90 -4.09 22.60 2.14
C ASP A 90 -3.61 21.24 2.64
N TYR A 91 -3.75 20.20 1.82
CA TYR A 91 -3.18 18.88 2.09
C TYR A 91 -1.66 18.93 2.27
N GLN A 92 -0.91 19.54 1.34
CA GLN A 92 0.55 19.61 1.44
C GLN A 92 1.01 20.43 2.65
N LEU A 93 0.29 21.51 3.00
CA LEU A 93 0.58 22.28 4.22
C LEU A 93 0.35 21.47 5.49
N ALA A 94 -0.69 20.63 5.52
CA ALA A 94 -1.02 19.81 6.67
C ALA A 94 -0.10 18.59 6.84
N THR A 95 0.32 17.96 5.73
CA THR A 95 1.03 16.69 5.74
C THR A 95 2.53 16.80 5.46
N GLN A 96 2.99 17.96 4.98
CA GLN A 96 4.37 18.21 4.50
C GLN A 96 4.79 17.29 3.35
N GLN A 97 3.82 16.72 2.64
CA GLN A 97 4.07 15.87 1.47
C GLN A 97 4.43 16.71 0.24
N PRO A 98 5.20 16.17 -0.72
CA PRO A 98 5.54 16.87 -1.94
C PRO A 98 4.31 17.12 -2.83
N HIS A 99 4.42 18.08 -3.76
CA HIS A 99 3.31 18.50 -4.63
C HIS A 99 2.73 17.39 -5.51
N TRP A 100 3.48 16.32 -5.75
CA TRP A 100 3.04 15.17 -6.56
C TRP A 100 2.33 14.09 -5.74
N SER A 101 2.33 14.19 -4.40
CA SER A 101 1.62 13.25 -3.54
C SER A 101 0.14 13.61 -3.48
N ALA A 102 -0.72 12.63 -3.75
CA ALA A 102 -2.18 12.77 -3.64
C ALA A 102 -2.78 12.06 -2.41
N GLY A 103 -1.94 11.34 -1.66
CA GLY A 103 -2.29 10.73 -0.39
C GLY A 103 -1.07 10.39 0.46
N VAL A 104 -1.32 10.26 1.76
CA VAL A 104 -0.40 9.71 2.76
C VAL A 104 -1.20 8.98 3.82
N VAL A 105 -0.64 7.88 4.30
CA VAL A 105 -1.16 7.16 5.47
C VAL A 105 -0.20 7.21 6.67
N GLU A 106 -0.79 7.22 7.86
CA GLU A 106 -0.16 6.95 9.15
C GLU A 106 -0.72 5.62 9.70
N PRO A 107 -0.13 4.44 9.41
CA PRO A 107 -0.75 3.15 9.70
C PRO A 107 -1.07 2.92 11.17
N LYS A 108 -0.17 3.32 12.08
CA LYS A 108 -0.36 3.13 13.53
C LYS A 108 -1.60 3.84 14.07
N ARG A 109 -2.00 4.94 13.43
CA ARG A 109 -3.18 5.74 13.81
C ARG A 109 -4.37 5.49 12.88
N LYS A 110 -4.18 4.68 11.83
CA LYS A 110 -5.15 4.43 10.75
C LYS A 110 -5.65 5.70 10.09
N ILE A 111 -4.78 6.70 9.95
CA ILE A 111 -5.14 8.00 9.38
C ILE A 111 -4.67 8.06 7.93
N ILE A 112 -5.57 8.40 7.02
CA ILE A 112 -5.29 8.69 5.62
C ILE A 112 -5.61 10.16 5.38
N HIS A 113 -4.71 10.89 4.73
CA HIS A 113 -4.95 12.25 4.26
C HIS A 113 -5.02 12.29 2.74
N THR A 114 -5.95 13.07 2.20
CA THR A 114 -6.06 13.37 0.76
C THR A 114 -6.71 14.74 0.56
N TYR A 115 -7.03 15.13 -0.67
CA TYR A 115 -7.72 16.37 -0.99
C TYR A 115 -8.78 16.23 -2.07
N ILE A 116 -9.65 17.23 -2.19
CA ILE A 116 -10.67 17.30 -3.23
C ILE A 116 -10.03 17.50 -4.61
N GLY A 117 -10.43 16.68 -5.59
CA GLY A 117 -10.05 16.87 -6.99
C GLY A 117 -8.92 15.95 -7.47
N ASP A 118 -8.44 15.04 -6.63
CA ASP A 118 -7.61 13.92 -7.10
C ASP A 118 -8.51 12.86 -7.75
N GLU A 119 -8.46 12.77 -9.08
CA GLU A 119 -9.24 11.79 -9.86
C GLU A 119 -8.78 10.35 -9.60
N GLY A 120 -7.50 10.17 -9.22
CA GLY A 120 -6.91 8.88 -8.89
C GLY A 120 -7.27 8.39 -7.49
N PHE A 121 -7.84 9.23 -6.62
CA PHE A 121 -7.91 8.91 -5.20
C PHE A 121 -8.67 7.61 -4.94
N LEU A 122 -9.88 7.52 -5.50
CA LEU A 122 -10.77 6.38 -5.25
C LEU A 122 -10.23 5.08 -5.84
N GLY A 123 -9.61 5.12 -7.02
CA GLY A 123 -9.20 3.91 -7.74
C GLY A 123 -7.75 3.46 -7.49
N THR A 124 -6.93 4.32 -6.91
CA THR A 124 -5.48 4.11 -6.79
C THR A 124 -5.02 4.37 -5.37
N VAL A 125 -5.24 5.59 -4.85
CA VAL A 125 -4.72 6.00 -3.54
C VAL A 125 -5.40 5.30 -2.38
N LEU A 126 -6.73 5.35 -2.34
CA LEU A 126 -7.52 4.80 -1.25
C LEU A 126 -7.27 3.30 -1.02
N PRO A 127 -7.34 2.41 -2.03
CA PRO A 127 -7.06 0.99 -1.82
C PRO A 127 -5.60 0.74 -1.40
N HIS A 128 -4.65 1.48 -1.95
CA HIS A 128 -3.23 1.39 -1.60
C HIS A 128 -3.00 1.75 -0.12
N GLU A 129 -3.52 2.89 0.33
CA GLU A 129 -3.32 3.37 1.70
C GLU A 129 -4.05 2.50 2.74
N LEU A 130 -5.24 2.00 2.39
CA LEU A 130 -5.94 1.02 3.23
C LEU A 130 -5.13 -0.27 3.36
N ALA A 131 -4.53 -0.74 2.27
CA ALA A 131 -3.72 -1.96 2.28
C ALA A 131 -2.50 -1.85 3.17
N HIS A 132 -1.84 -0.70 3.24
CA HIS A 132 -0.76 -0.48 4.22
C HIS A 132 -1.24 -0.69 5.66
N ILE A 133 -2.38 -0.12 6.04
CA ILE A 133 -2.93 -0.27 7.40
C ILE A 133 -3.24 -1.74 7.68
N ILE A 134 -4.01 -2.39 6.78
CA ILE A 134 -4.44 -3.78 6.93
C ILE A 134 -3.24 -4.72 7.02
N PHE A 135 -2.26 -4.52 6.13
CA PHE A 135 -1.05 -5.33 6.09
C PHE A 135 -0.24 -5.16 7.38
N ARG A 136 0.03 -3.92 7.81
CA ARG A 136 0.80 -3.64 9.02
C ARG A 136 0.13 -4.16 10.29
N GLU A 137 -1.20 -4.13 10.38
CA GLU A 137 -1.92 -4.81 11.47
C GLU A 137 -1.69 -6.32 11.45
N PHE A 138 -1.65 -6.93 10.26
CA PHE A 138 -1.49 -8.38 10.11
C PHE A 138 -0.06 -8.86 10.38
N VAL A 139 0.97 -8.14 9.90
CA VAL A 139 2.38 -8.54 10.03
C VAL A 139 3.12 -7.88 11.20
N GLY A 140 2.43 -7.04 11.97
CA GLY A 140 2.95 -6.31 13.13
C GLY A 140 3.37 -4.88 12.80
N MET A 141 2.75 -3.91 13.48
CA MET A 141 2.95 -2.47 13.22
C MET A 141 4.42 -2.02 13.28
N ASP A 142 5.17 -2.57 14.23
CA ASP A 142 6.57 -2.23 14.48
C ASP A 142 7.56 -3.28 13.95
N ASN A 143 7.13 -4.13 13.00
CA ASN A 143 8.00 -5.14 12.43
C ASN A 143 9.06 -4.49 11.51
N PRO A 144 10.36 -4.52 11.88
CA PRO A 144 11.40 -3.80 11.15
C PRO A 144 11.98 -4.60 9.97
N VAL A 145 11.62 -5.89 9.84
CA VAL A 145 12.21 -6.78 8.82
C VAL A 145 11.38 -6.89 7.55
N ILE A 146 10.32 -6.08 7.44
CA ILE A 146 9.48 -6.03 6.23
C ILE A 146 10.27 -5.28 5.14
N PRO A 147 10.65 -5.93 4.03
CA PRO A 147 11.33 -5.26 2.94
C PRO A 147 10.38 -4.33 2.19
N SER A 148 10.91 -3.26 1.59
CA SER A 148 10.09 -2.26 0.90
C SER A 148 9.27 -2.84 -0.25
N TRP A 149 9.81 -3.81 -1.00
CA TRP A 149 9.06 -4.49 -2.06
C TRP A 149 7.80 -5.20 -1.55
N LEU A 150 7.80 -5.71 -0.31
CA LEU A 150 6.64 -6.42 0.24
C LEU A 150 5.59 -5.41 0.72
N GLU A 151 6.03 -4.36 1.42
CA GLU A 151 5.16 -3.27 1.87
C GLU A 151 4.43 -2.61 0.70
N GLU A 152 5.19 -2.15 -0.28
CA GLU A 152 4.69 -1.43 -1.45
C GLU A 152 4.01 -2.39 -2.43
N GLY A 153 4.49 -3.64 -2.52
CA GLY A 153 3.88 -4.67 -3.35
C GLY A 153 2.45 -4.98 -2.91
N VAL A 154 2.21 -5.14 -1.60
CA VAL A 154 0.86 -5.39 -1.07
C VAL A 154 -0.08 -4.22 -1.33
N ALA A 155 0.39 -2.99 -1.16
CA ALA A 155 -0.39 -1.79 -1.41
C ALA A 155 -0.70 -1.60 -2.91
N CYS A 156 0.33 -1.66 -3.76
CA CYS A 156 0.20 -1.53 -5.20
C CYS A 156 -0.61 -2.65 -5.86
N TYR A 157 -0.65 -3.85 -5.27
CA TYR A 157 -1.44 -4.97 -5.82
C TYR A 157 -2.95 -4.71 -5.76
N GLN A 158 -3.39 -3.75 -4.95
CA GLN A 158 -4.79 -3.31 -4.88
C GLN A 158 -5.13 -2.26 -5.93
N GLU A 159 -4.12 -1.72 -6.63
CA GLU A 159 -4.31 -0.80 -7.75
C GLU A 159 -4.49 -1.61 -9.04
N ASN A 160 -5.74 -1.82 -9.45
CA ASN A 160 -6.06 -2.66 -10.62
C ASN A 160 -5.25 -2.29 -11.87
N SER A 161 -5.18 -1.00 -12.21
CA SER A 161 -4.43 -0.53 -13.38
C SER A 161 -2.94 -0.86 -13.26
N ARG A 162 -2.32 -0.61 -12.09
CA ARG A 162 -0.90 -0.91 -11.90
C ARG A 162 -0.62 -2.40 -12.00
N ARG A 163 -1.49 -3.23 -11.43
CA ARG A 163 -1.39 -4.69 -11.52
C ARG A 163 -1.52 -5.21 -12.95
N ASP A 164 -2.37 -4.58 -13.77
CA ASP A 164 -2.53 -4.98 -15.17
C ASP A 164 -1.29 -4.64 -16.02
N PHE A 165 -0.63 -3.51 -15.75
CA PHE A 165 0.54 -3.05 -16.52
C PHE A 165 1.89 -3.52 -15.97
N SER A 166 1.98 -3.90 -14.70
CA SER A 166 3.25 -4.29 -14.04
C SER A 166 3.98 -5.40 -14.79
N ARG A 167 3.26 -6.39 -15.30
CA ARG A 167 3.84 -7.51 -16.04
C ARG A 167 4.59 -7.07 -17.30
N GLN A 168 4.01 -6.12 -18.05
CA GLN A 168 4.63 -5.59 -19.26
C GLN A 168 5.92 -4.83 -18.93
N ILE A 169 5.88 -3.98 -17.90
CA ILE A 169 7.04 -3.19 -17.45
C ILE A 169 8.18 -4.12 -17.02
N VAL A 170 7.89 -5.14 -16.20
CA VAL A 170 8.90 -6.10 -15.74
C VAL A 170 9.49 -6.92 -16.88
N LYS A 171 8.67 -7.35 -17.85
CA LYS A 171 9.16 -8.05 -19.04
C LYS A 171 10.10 -7.19 -19.87
N GLN A 172 9.79 -5.90 -20.04
CA GLN A 172 10.68 -4.95 -20.72
C GLN A 172 11.99 -4.74 -19.97
N ALA A 173 11.96 -4.68 -18.63
CA ALA A 173 13.15 -4.55 -17.80
C ALA A 173 14.08 -5.75 -17.89
N LEU A 174 13.52 -6.98 -17.89
CA LEU A 174 14.28 -8.21 -18.09
C LEU A 174 14.95 -8.26 -19.46
N LEU A 175 14.22 -7.91 -20.54
CA LEU A 175 14.76 -7.90 -21.90
C LEU A 175 15.80 -6.80 -22.10
N GLY A 176 15.61 -5.65 -21.46
CA GLY A 176 16.52 -4.51 -21.55
C GLY A 176 17.72 -4.58 -20.61
N GLY A 177 17.80 -5.58 -19.72
CA GLY A 177 18.92 -5.76 -18.80
C GLY A 177 18.99 -4.73 -17.67
N TYR A 178 17.86 -4.12 -17.30
CA TYR A 178 17.77 -3.13 -16.22
C TYR A 178 16.78 -3.54 -15.10
N PHE A 179 16.36 -4.80 -15.09
CA PHE A 179 15.62 -5.44 -14.01
C PHE A 179 16.36 -5.33 -12.67
N ILE A 180 15.64 -5.03 -11.58
CA ILE A 180 16.20 -4.87 -10.25
C ILE A 180 16.17 -6.24 -9.55
N GLN A 181 17.32 -6.68 -9.03
CA GLN A 181 17.34 -7.93 -8.28
C GLN A 181 16.58 -7.77 -6.96
N LEU A 182 15.84 -8.79 -6.53
CA LEU A 182 14.92 -8.70 -5.38
C LEU A 182 15.62 -8.26 -4.09
N LEU A 183 16.88 -8.67 -3.91
CA LEU A 183 17.71 -8.25 -2.77
C LEU A 183 17.92 -6.73 -2.74
N ASP A 184 18.11 -6.10 -3.90
CA ASP A 184 18.31 -4.66 -4.01
C ASP A 184 16.97 -3.93 -4.00
N LEU A 185 15.94 -4.52 -4.62
CA LEU A 185 14.56 -4.03 -4.54
C LEU A 185 14.14 -3.83 -3.08
N GLY A 186 14.43 -4.78 -2.18
CA GLY A 186 14.10 -4.67 -0.75
C GLY A 186 14.85 -3.58 0.03
N LYS A 187 15.93 -3.02 -0.52
CA LYS A 187 16.72 -1.93 0.09
C LYS A 187 16.34 -0.56 -0.46
N ILE A 188 15.63 -0.52 -1.58
CA ILE A 188 15.21 0.74 -2.19
C ILE A 188 14.14 1.38 -1.31
N ASN A 189 14.32 2.66 -1.03
CA ASN A 189 13.26 3.52 -0.56
C ASN A 189 12.74 4.27 -1.81
N PRO A 190 11.59 3.87 -2.39
CA PRO A 190 11.10 4.45 -3.65
C PRO A 190 10.83 5.94 -3.52
N GLN A 191 10.51 6.40 -2.31
CA GLN A 191 10.24 7.79 -2.02
C GLN A 191 11.48 8.70 -2.13
N ARG A 192 12.70 8.14 -2.10
CA ARG A 192 13.96 8.87 -2.28
C ARG A 192 14.49 8.84 -3.71
N LEU A 193 13.85 8.07 -4.60
CA LEU A 193 14.21 8.02 -6.01
C LEU A 193 13.79 9.33 -6.69
N LYS A 194 14.63 9.79 -7.62
CA LYS A 194 14.40 11.01 -8.41
C LYS A 194 13.99 10.70 -9.85
N ASP A 195 14.26 9.49 -10.31
CA ASP A 195 13.96 9.04 -11.66
C ASP A 195 12.60 8.33 -11.67
N GLU A 196 11.62 8.93 -12.34
CA GLU A 196 10.25 8.41 -12.47
C GLU A 196 10.24 6.98 -13.03
N LYS A 197 11.16 6.64 -13.93
CA LYS A 197 11.24 5.28 -14.50
C LYS A 197 11.72 4.26 -13.48
N GLN A 198 12.63 4.64 -12.59
CA GLN A 198 13.09 3.76 -11.52
C GLN A 198 12.00 3.55 -10.47
N VAL A 199 11.22 4.59 -10.18
CA VAL A 199 10.03 4.49 -9.33
C VAL A 199 9.00 3.54 -9.94
N GLU A 200 8.65 3.75 -11.20
CA GLU A 200 7.69 2.92 -11.92
C GLU A 200 8.13 1.45 -11.95
N LEU A 201 9.41 1.22 -12.25
CA LEU A 201 10.00 -0.11 -12.25
C LEU A 201 9.96 -0.76 -10.86
N PHE A 202 10.34 -0.01 -9.81
CA PHE A 202 10.30 -0.53 -8.44
C PHE A 202 8.89 -1.04 -8.09
N TYR A 203 7.86 -0.23 -8.34
CA TYR A 203 6.49 -0.63 -8.02
C TYR A 203 6.00 -1.78 -8.90
N ALA A 204 6.33 -1.77 -10.20
CA ALA A 204 5.98 -2.86 -11.10
C ALA A 204 6.61 -4.19 -10.65
N GLU A 205 7.89 -4.18 -10.27
CA GLU A 205 8.57 -5.36 -9.75
C GLU A 205 8.01 -5.82 -8.40
N ALA A 206 7.74 -4.90 -7.46
CA ALA A 206 7.13 -5.22 -6.18
C ALA A 206 5.77 -5.92 -6.33
N VAL A 207 4.93 -5.42 -7.24
CA VAL A 207 3.64 -6.05 -7.60
C VAL A 207 3.86 -7.43 -8.22
N GLN A 208 4.80 -7.58 -9.15
CA GLN A 208 5.06 -8.87 -9.81
C GLN A 208 5.67 -9.93 -8.88
N VAL A 209 6.42 -9.54 -7.84
CA VAL A 209 6.85 -10.49 -6.80
C VAL A 209 5.64 -11.00 -6.03
N LEU A 210 4.72 -10.11 -5.64
CA LEU A 210 3.51 -10.52 -4.94
C LEU A 210 2.59 -11.38 -5.83
N ASP A 211 2.44 -11.01 -7.11
CA ASP A 211 1.69 -11.80 -8.10
C ASP A 211 2.26 -13.21 -8.24
N TYR A 212 3.59 -13.32 -8.29
CA TYR A 212 4.28 -14.62 -8.31
C TYR A 212 4.01 -15.44 -7.05
N LEU A 213 4.10 -14.83 -5.86
CA LEU A 213 3.85 -15.52 -4.60
C LEU A 213 2.41 -16.01 -4.49
N LEU A 214 1.43 -15.16 -4.82
CA LEU A 214 0.01 -15.47 -4.77
C LEU A 214 -0.40 -16.46 -5.88
N GLY A 215 0.05 -16.24 -7.11
CA GLY A 215 -0.31 -17.04 -8.27
C GLY A 215 0.31 -18.44 -8.25
N LYS A 216 1.59 -18.56 -7.87
CA LYS A 216 2.28 -19.87 -7.86
C LYS A 216 2.03 -20.69 -6.62
N PHE A 217 1.96 -20.06 -5.45
CA PHE A 217 1.89 -20.78 -4.16
C PHE A 217 0.52 -20.66 -3.47
N GLY A 218 -0.34 -19.77 -3.94
CA GLY A 218 -1.67 -19.56 -3.39
C GLY A 218 -1.69 -18.64 -2.17
N ARG A 219 -2.88 -18.09 -1.89
CA ARG A 219 -3.13 -17.18 -0.77
C ARG A 219 -2.82 -17.81 0.59
N GLU A 220 -3.15 -19.08 0.81
CA GLU A 220 -2.89 -19.76 2.09
C GLU A 220 -1.41 -19.76 2.46
N LYS A 221 -0.52 -19.97 1.48
CA LYS A 221 0.93 -19.89 1.70
C LYS A 221 1.41 -18.47 1.97
N PHE A 222 0.81 -17.47 1.33
CA PHE A 222 1.08 -16.06 1.60
C PHE A 222 0.64 -15.62 3.00
N VAL A 223 -0.53 -16.08 3.45
CA VAL A 223 -1.02 -15.86 4.82
C VAL A 223 -0.05 -16.48 5.83
N TYR A 224 0.34 -17.75 5.61
CA TYR A 224 1.30 -18.42 6.48
C TYR A 224 2.66 -17.71 6.51
N PHE A 225 3.15 -17.23 5.36
CA PHE A 225 4.34 -16.39 5.27
C PHE A 225 4.23 -15.12 6.12
N CYS A 226 3.12 -14.40 6.02
CA CYS A 226 2.89 -13.19 6.79
C CYS A 226 2.78 -13.47 8.31
N GLN A 227 2.21 -14.61 8.71
CA GLN A 227 2.16 -15.05 10.11
C GLN A 227 3.56 -15.33 10.67
N ILE A 228 4.37 -16.12 9.97
CA ILE A 228 5.74 -16.40 10.41
C ILE A 228 6.58 -15.11 10.42
N LEU A 229 6.40 -14.23 9.43
CA LEU A 229 7.10 -12.94 9.38
C LEU A 229 6.75 -12.05 10.60
N ARG A 230 5.49 -12.06 11.05
CA ARG A 230 5.05 -11.37 12.27
C ARG A 230 5.69 -11.95 13.51
N ASP A 231 5.60 -13.27 13.66
CA ASP A 231 5.91 -13.96 14.91
C ASP A 231 7.42 -14.08 15.14
N GLU A 232 8.18 -14.33 14.06
CA GLU A 232 9.62 -14.57 14.12
C GLU A 232 10.46 -13.33 13.83
N LYS A 233 9.89 -12.33 13.15
CA LYS A 233 10.60 -11.13 12.68
C LYS A 233 11.90 -11.47 11.94
N ASP A 234 11.84 -12.51 11.11
CA ASP A 234 12.95 -12.99 10.30
C ASP A 234 12.41 -13.37 8.90
N LEU A 235 12.82 -12.61 7.89
CA LEU A 235 12.35 -12.76 6.52
C LEU A 235 12.80 -14.09 5.92
N ASP A 236 14.06 -14.50 6.11
CA ASP A 236 14.58 -15.75 5.54
C ASP A 236 13.93 -16.96 6.21
N LYS A 237 13.67 -16.90 7.52
CA LYS A 237 12.90 -17.93 8.23
C LYS A 237 11.47 -18.03 7.72
N ALA A 238 10.79 -16.89 7.51
CA ALA A 238 9.44 -16.87 6.96
C ALA A 238 9.38 -17.45 5.54
N LEU A 239 10.33 -17.08 4.68
CA LEU A 239 10.46 -17.62 3.32
C LEU A 239 10.70 -19.14 3.32
N ARG A 240 11.60 -19.62 4.19
CA ARG A 240 11.95 -21.03 4.30
C ARG A 240 10.77 -21.89 4.75
N GLN A 241 10.08 -21.47 5.82
CA GLN A 241 8.96 -22.25 6.35
C GLN A 241 7.75 -22.26 5.41
N SER A 242 7.51 -21.16 4.69
CA SER A 242 6.30 -21.02 3.90
C SER A 242 6.43 -21.58 2.49
N TYR A 243 7.56 -21.30 1.85
CA TYR A 243 7.80 -21.60 0.45
C TYR A 243 8.98 -22.55 0.19
N GLY A 244 9.78 -22.86 1.22
CA GLY A 244 11.00 -23.67 1.06
C GLY A 244 12.19 -22.91 0.47
N PHE A 245 12.14 -21.57 0.40
CA PHE A 245 13.26 -20.76 -0.03
C PHE A 245 14.21 -20.51 1.15
N GLU A 246 15.44 -21.03 1.08
CA GLU A 246 16.43 -20.89 2.15
C GLU A 246 16.84 -19.43 2.43
N SER A 247 16.67 -18.54 1.46
CA SER A 247 16.94 -17.10 1.58
C SER A 247 16.18 -16.27 0.56
N LEU A 248 16.17 -14.95 0.75
CA LEU A 248 15.67 -13.99 -0.25
C LEU A 248 16.32 -14.16 -1.63
N SER A 249 17.61 -14.51 -1.69
CA SER A 249 18.30 -14.79 -2.96
C SER A 249 17.69 -15.98 -3.71
N ARG A 250 17.29 -17.04 -2.99
CA ARG A 250 16.62 -18.20 -3.61
C ARG A 250 15.24 -17.87 -4.14
N LEU A 251 14.51 -16.99 -3.45
CA LEU A 251 13.26 -16.42 -3.98
C LEU A 251 13.54 -15.63 -5.27
N SER A 252 14.55 -14.75 -5.27
CA SER A 252 14.94 -13.94 -6.43
C SER A 252 15.24 -14.80 -7.66
N GLU A 253 16.08 -15.83 -7.51
CA GLU A 253 16.42 -16.78 -8.58
C GLU A 253 15.19 -17.50 -9.11
N SER A 254 14.31 -17.96 -8.21
CA SER A 254 13.10 -18.69 -8.59
C SER A 254 12.08 -17.80 -9.30
N TRP A 255 11.96 -16.55 -8.88
CA TRP A 255 11.06 -15.56 -9.49
C TRP A 255 11.58 -15.12 -10.86
N GLU A 256 12.88 -14.82 -10.99
CA GLU A 256 13.49 -14.47 -12.27
C GLU A 256 13.34 -15.62 -13.28
N LYS A 257 13.58 -16.87 -12.84
CA LYS A 257 13.34 -18.06 -13.67
C LYS A 257 11.88 -18.18 -14.11
N PHE A 258 10.93 -17.86 -13.23
CA PHE A 258 9.51 -17.88 -13.59
C PHE A 258 9.21 -16.86 -14.68
N LEU A 259 9.65 -15.61 -14.52
CA LEU A 259 9.43 -14.54 -15.50
C LEU A 259 10.03 -14.84 -16.87
N ARG A 260 11.13 -15.61 -16.95
CA ARG A 260 11.78 -16.02 -18.21
C ARG A 260 11.08 -17.16 -18.94
N ASN A 261 10.27 -17.96 -18.24
CA ASN A 261 9.60 -19.13 -18.80
C ASN A 261 8.14 -18.86 -19.19
N GLU A 262 7.66 -17.63 -19.02
CA GLU A 262 6.34 -17.13 -19.45
C GLU A 262 6.39 -16.32 -20.75
#